data_AF-A0A820K6U8-F1
#
_entry.id   AF-A0A820K6U8-F1
#
_cell.length_a   1.000
_cell.length_b   1.000
_cell.length_c   1.000
_cell.angle_alpha   90.00
_cell.angle_beta   90.00
_cell.angle_gamma   90.00
#
_symmetry.space_group_name_H-M   'P 1'
#
loop_
_entity.id
_entity.type
_entity.pdbx_description
1 polymer ?
#
loop_
_entity_poly.entity_id
_entity_poly.type
_entity_poly.pdbx_seq_one_letter_code
_entity_poly.pdbx_strand_id
1 'polypeptide(L)'
;MQRSATSRLGQFLDQLLRPTVHRHMEYTTFLNGADFIRKLNEYTTDKEHRIRSTTIFASISISNFHAIVPHKTMLNVFKDFLNDCTIRPFIEDLHINKITHLTALFLYHNHFYYNHKIYRFAKGSPTSLSYTQTLANIYLYQWQKLFSRQTSIKNEFFGRCQNQLFFTWNETE
;
A
#
# COMPACT_ATOMS: atom_id res chain seq x y z
N MET A 1 -13.63 -20.65 11.01
CA MET A 1 -13.66 -19.55 10.03
C MET A 1 -14.61 -18.48 10.54
N GLN A 2 -14.11 -17.32 11.00
CA GLN A 2 -14.95 -16.24 11.54
C GLN A 2 -15.77 -15.60 10.41
N ARG A 3 -17.10 -15.82 10.41
CA ARG A 3 -18.02 -15.17 9.47
C ARG A 3 -18.34 -13.76 9.99
N SER A 4 -17.45 -12.80 9.74
CA SER A 4 -17.78 -11.38 9.94
C SER A 4 -18.84 -10.96 8.91
N ALA A 5 -19.84 -10.18 9.34
CA ALA A 5 -20.88 -9.66 8.46
C ALA A 5 -20.31 -8.82 7.29
N THR A 6 -19.12 -8.22 7.49
CA THR A 6 -18.43 -7.43 6.46
C THR A 6 -17.46 -8.24 5.59
N SER A 7 -17.35 -9.56 5.80
CA SER A 7 -16.40 -10.41 5.06
C SER A 7 -16.67 -10.44 3.55
N ARG A 8 -17.94 -10.62 3.14
CA ARG A 8 -18.36 -10.56 1.73
C ARG A 8 -18.15 -9.18 1.12
N LEU A 9 -18.43 -8.13 1.89
CA LEU A 9 -18.19 -6.76 1.47
C LEU A 9 -16.69 -6.52 1.23
N GLY A 10 -15.84 -6.97 2.15
CA GLY A 10 -14.39 -6.93 2.00
C GLY A 10 -13.93 -7.68 0.75
N GLN A 11 -14.40 -8.90 0.54
CA GLN A 11 -14.05 -9.68 -0.66
C GLN A 11 -14.43 -8.96 -1.96
N PHE A 12 -15.64 -8.39 -2.03
CA PHE A 12 -16.07 -7.59 -3.18
C PHE A 12 -15.17 -6.37 -3.40
N LEU A 13 -14.90 -5.59 -2.36
CA LEU A 13 -14.06 -4.39 -2.46
C LEU A 13 -12.61 -4.73 -2.85
N ASP A 14 -12.10 -5.85 -2.36
CA ASP A 14 -10.78 -6.35 -2.71
C ASP A 14 -10.68 -6.74 -4.19
N GLN A 15 -11.66 -7.49 -4.69
CA GLN A 15 -11.73 -7.85 -6.11
C GLN A 15 -11.82 -6.62 -7.02
N LEU A 16 -12.62 -5.63 -6.62
CA LEU A 16 -12.79 -4.38 -7.35
C LEU A 16 -11.50 -3.53 -7.38
N LEU A 17 -10.80 -3.42 -6.25
CA LEU A 17 -9.73 -2.43 -6.09
C LEU A 17 -8.33 -2.98 -6.33
N ARG A 18 -8.08 -4.25 -6.01
CA ARG A 18 -6.74 -4.84 -6.11
C ARG A 18 -6.09 -4.69 -7.50
N PRO A 19 -6.80 -4.92 -8.63
CA PRO A 19 -6.21 -4.74 -9.96
C PRO A 19 -5.76 -3.29 -10.22
N THR A 20 -6.51 -2.31 -9.72
CA THR A 20 -6.18 -0.88 -9.86
C THR A 20 -4.99 -0.52 -8.97
N VAL A 21 -4.97 -1.02 -7.73
CA VAL A 21 -3.86 -0.85 -6.78
C VAL A 21 -2.56 -1.42 -7.35
N HIS A 22 -2.59 -2.65 -7.88
CA HIS A 22 -1.40 -3.28 -8.45
C HIS A 22 -0.86 -2.51 -9.65
N ARG A 23 -1.72 -2.12 -10.61
CA ARG A 23 -1.31 -1.35 -11.79
C ARG A 23 -0.70 0.00 -11.39
N HIS A 24 -1.31 0.71 -10.44
CA HIS A 24 -0.82 2.03 -10.01
C HIS A 24 0.53 1.98 -9.29
N MET A 25 0.89 0.84 -8.69
CA MET A 25 2.09 0.68 -7.86
C MET A 25 3.19 -0.17 -8.52
N GLU A 26 2.98 -0.64 -9.75
CA GLU A 26 3.83 -1.64 -10.42
C GLU A 26 5.30 -1.22 -10.52
N TYR A 27 5.56 0.02 -10.92
CA TYR A 27 6.93 0.53 -11.10
C TYR A 27 7.71 0.63 -9.78
N THR A 28 7.00 0.90 -8.70
CA THR A 28 7.55 1.18 -7.38
C THR A 28 7.53 -0.01 -6.42
N THR A 29 6.96 -1.14 -6.84
CA THR A 29 6.85 -2.35 -6.02
C THR A 29 7.74 -3.45 -6.58
N PHE A 30 8.45 -4.14 -5.70
CA PHE A 30 9.19 -5.36 -6.00
C PHE A 30 8.31 -6.56 -5.67
N LEU A 31 8.14 -7.47 -6.63
CA LEU A 31 7.35 -8.68 -6.42
C LEU A 31 8.08 -9.70 -5.55
N ASN A 32 9.41 -9.80 -5.71
CA ASN A 32 10.28 -10.73 -5.00
C ASN A 32 11.77 -10.30 -5.19
N GLY A 33 12.69 -11.09 -4.65
CA GLY A 33 14.13 -10.84 -4.77
C GLY A 33 14.65 -10.84 -6.22
N ALA A 34 14.13 -11.70 -7.09
CA ALA A 34 14.53 -11.73 -8.50
C ALA A 34 14.07 -10.46 -9.24
N ASP A 35 12.85 -10.00 -8.99
CA ASP A 35 12.33 -8.74 -9.52
C ASP A 35 13.12 -7.53 -9.00
N PHE A 36 13.51 -7.55 -7.73
CA PHE A 36 14.39 -6.54 -7.15
C PHE A 36 15.74 -6.47 -7.88
N ILE A 37 16.44 -7.61 -8.01
CA ILE A 37 17.75 -7.66 -8.66
C ILE A 37 17.66 -7.22 -10.13
N ARG A 38 16.60 -7.65 -10.84
CA ARG A 38 16.35 -7.22 -12.21
C ARG A 38 16.22 -5.70 -12.31
N LYS A 39 15.35 -5.09 -11.50
CA LYS A 39 15.14 -3.62 -11.50
C LYS A 39 16.37 -2.85 -11.05
N LEU A 40 17.15 -3.40 -10.11
CA LEU A 40 18.43 -2.80 -9.68
C LEU A 40 19.46 -2.84 -10.81
N ASN A 41 19.57 -3.97 -11.53
CA ASN A 41 20.45 -4.09 -12.69
C ASN A 41 20.04 -3.09 -13.78
N GLU A 42 18.75 -3.01 -14.11
CA GLU A 42 18.21 -2.02 -15.05
C GLU A 42 18.62 -0.59 -14.65
N TYR A 43 18.48 -0.26 -13.36
CA TYR A 43 18.91 1.03 -12.81
C TYR A 43 20.41 1.29 -13.02
N THR A 44 21.27 0.28 -12.85
CA THR A 44 22.73 0.41 -13.07
C THR A 44 23.13 0.51 -14.53
N THR A 45 22.41 -0.14 -15.44
CA THR A 45 22.74 -0.19 -16.87
C THR A 45 22.27 1.03 -17.65
N ASP A 46 21.22 1.71 -17.17
CA ASP A 46 20.57 2.81 -17.89
C ASP A 46 21.47 4.05 -18.06
N LYS A 47 22.42 4.29 -17.13
CA LYS A 47 23.41 5.38 -17.18
C LYS A 47 24.66 5.00 -16.39
N GLU A 48 25.84 5.30 -16.93
CA GLU A 48 27.11 5.17 -16.20
C GLU A 48 27.07 6.00 -14.88
N HIS A 49 27.66 5.47 -13.80
CA HIS A 49 27.90 6.14 -12.51
C HIS A 49 26.71 6.35 -11.56
N ARG A 50 25.65 5.53 -11.64
CA ARG A 50 24.52 5.55 -10.70
C ARG A 50 24.79 4.89 -9.35
N ILE A 51 25.63 3.85 -9.33
CA ILE A 51 26.22 3.29 -8.10
C ILE A 51 27.69 3.70 -8.07
N ARG A 52 28.12 4.24 -6.94
CA ARG A 52 29.43 4.81 -6.65
C ARG A 52 29.98 4.18 -5.37
N SER A 53 31.27 4.40 -5.10
CA SER A 53 31.88 4.03 -3.82
C SER A 53 31.20 4.73 -2.62
N THR A 54 30.56 5.88 -2.84
CA THR A 54 29.80 6.65 -1.83
C THR A 54 28.32 6.28 -1.77
N THR A 55 27.85 5.27 -2.53
CA THR A 55 26.45 4.86 -2.49
C THR A 55 26.14 4.10 -1.19
N ILE A 56 25.18 4.62 -0.45
CA ILE A 56 24.59 3.94 0.71
C ILE A 56 23.33 3.21 0.27
N PHE A 57 23.20 1.95 0.72
CA PHE A 57 21.96 1.19 0.62
C PHE A 57 21.22 1.26 1.95
N ALA A 58 19.99 1.77 1.90
CA ALA A 58 19.15 1.90 3.08
C ALA A 58 17.82 1.15 2.90
N SER A 59 17.29 0.66 4.02
CA SER A 59 15.96 0.08 4.07
C SER A 59 15.19 0.56 5.29
N ILE A 60 13.88 0.70 5.14
CA ILE A 60 12.95 1.07 6.21
C ILE A 60 11.86 0.01 6.27
N SER A 61 11.68 -0.60 7.44
CA SER A 61 10.60 -1.56 7.68
C SER A 61 9.46 -0.87 8.42
N ILE A 62 8.26 -0.88 7.83
CA ILE A 62 7.05 -0.32 8.43
C ILE A 62 6.29 -1.46 9.11
N SER A 63 6.16 -1.43 10.44
CA SER A 63 5.54 -2.50 11.23
C SER A 63 4.22 -2.07 11.88
N ASN A 64 3.42 -3.06 12.29
CA ASN A 64 2.21 -2.92 13.12
C ASN A 64 1.07 -2.03 12.58
N PHE A 65 1.21 -1.44 11.40
CA PHE A 65 0.24 -0.52 10.83
C PHE A 65 -1.16 -1.14 10.63
N HIS A 66 -1.25 -2.45 10.38
CA HIS A 66 -2.53 -3.18 10.29
C HIS A 66 -3.36 -3.15 11.58
N ALA A 67 -2.73 -2.97 12.75
CA ALA A 67 -3.39 -2.97 14.06
C ALA A 67 -3.59 -1.57 14.62
N ILE A 68 -2.67 -0.64 14.33
CA ILE A 68 -2.62 0.67 15.00
C ILE A 68 -3.26 1.81 14.21
N VAL A 69 -3.43 1.67 12.89
CA VAL A 69 -3.94 2.76 12.05
C VAL A 69 -5.42 3.03 12.38
N PRO A 70 -5.79 4.26 12.79
CA PRO A 70 -7.18 4.62 13.01
C PRO A 70 -8.00 4.52 11.70
N HIS A 71 -9.26 4.09 11.80
CA HIS A 71 -10.13 3.95 10.63
C HIS A 71 -10.30 5.26 9.86
N LYS A 72 -10.43 6.39 10.56
CA LYS A 72 -10.48 7.73 9.95
C LYS A 72 -9.24 8.03 9.11
N THR A 73 -8.05 7.72 9.64
CA THR A 73 -6.78 7.91 8.92
C THR A 73 -6.72 7.02 7.68
N MET A 74 -7.09 5.74 7.82
CA MET A 74 -7.14 4.81 6.69
C MET A 74 -8.12 5.30 5.60
N LEU A 75 -9.28 5.81 5.99
CA LEU A 75 -10.26 6.35 5.04
C LEU A 75 -9.78 7.60 4.32
N ASN A 76 -9.07 8.49 5.02
CA ASN A 76 -8.47 9.67 4.38
C ASN A 76 -7.43 9.25 3.34
N VAL A 77 -6.49 8.38 3.75
CA VAL A 77 -5.46 7.84 2.85
C VAL A 77 -6.08 7.11 1.66
N PHE A 78 -7.17 6.36 1.89
CA PHE A 78 -7.91 5.68 0.84
C PHE A 78 -8.55 6.66 -0.16
N LYS A 79 -9.18 7.73 0.32
CA LYS A 79 -9.75 8.78 -0.54
C LYS A 79 -8.68 9.46 -1.38
N ASP A 80 -7.56 9.81 -0.77
CA ASP A 80 -6.43 10.44 -1.46
C ASP A 80 -5.90 9.53 -2.57
N PHE A 81 -5.78 8.22 -2.29
CA PHE A 81 -5.40 7.24 -3.29
C PHE A 81 -6.39 7.14 -4.45
N LEU A 82 -7.70 7.08 -4.17
CA LEU A 82 -8.71 7.04 -5.24
C LEU A 82 -8.64 8.27 -6.14
N ASN A 83 -8.40 9.45 -5.56
CA ASN A 83 -8.20 10.68 -6.32
C ASN A 83 -6.91 10.67 -7.13
N ASP A 84 -5.83 10.07 -6.61
CA ASP A 84 -4.56 9.94 -7.33
C ASP A 84 -4.62 8.93 -8.49
N CYS A 85 -5.37 7.84 -8.35
CA CYS A 85 -5.35 6.72 -9.29
C CYS A 85 -6.49 6.73 -10.32
N THR A 86 -7.43 7.67 -10.22
CA THR A 86 -8.57 7.75 -11.14
C THR A 86 -8.66 9.11 -11.82
N ILE A 87 -8.71 9.10 -13.16
CA ILE A 87 -8.93 10.32 -13.98
C ILE A 87 -10.43 10.68 -13.98
N ARG A 88 -11.28 9.65 -13.94
CA ARG A 88 -12.74 9.77 -13.82
C ARG A 88 -13.16 9.26 -12.45
N PRO A 89 -14.23 9.78 -11.83
CA PRO A 89 -14.60 9.41 -10.47
C PRO A 89 -15.28 8.02 -10.38
N PHE A 90 -14.86 7.05 -11.20
CA PHE A 90 -15.43 5.71 -11.32
C PHE A 90 -14.34 4.64 -11.42
N ILE A 91 -14.59 3.48 -10.80
CA ILE A 91 -13.82 2.25 -10.99
C ILE A 91 -14.80 1.15 -11.40
N GLU A 92 -14.53 0.56 -12.56
CA GLU A 92 -15.42 -0.37 -13.30
C GLU A 92 -16.78 0.26 -13.65
N ASP A 93 -17.65 0.50 -12.68
CA ASP A 93 -18.90 1.27 -12.82
C ASP A 93 -19.34 1.93 -11.49
N LEU A 94 -18.54 1.78 -10.44
CA LEU A 94 -18.86 2.33 -9.12
C LEU A 94 -18.18 3.68 -8.94
N HIS A 95 -18.99 4.68 -8.58
CA HIS A 95 -18.48 6.00 -8.22
C HIS A 95 -17.59 5.91 -6.96
N ILE A 96 -16.44 6.61 -6.94
CA ILE A 96 -15.45 6.58 -5.84
C ILE A 96 -16.06 6.90 -4.47
N ASN A 97 -17.05 7.79 -4.41
CA ASN A 97 -17.82 8.07 -3.19
C ASN A 97 -18.55 6.82 -2.66
N LYS A 98 -19.19 6.02 -3.52
CA LYS A 98 -19.87 4.78 -3.09
C LYS A 98 -18.84 3.79 -2.56
N ILE A 99 -17.73 3.61 -3.27
CA ILE A 99 -16.63 2.75 -2.83
C ILE A 99 -16.14 3.19 -1.45
N THR A 100 -15.92 4.49 -1.24
CA THR A 100 -15.50 5.05 0.05
C THR A 100 -16.50 4.77 1.17
N HIS A 101 -17.81 4.90 0.92
CA HIS A 101 -18.83 4.57 1.92
C HIS A 101 -18.81 3.08 2.27
N LEU A 102 -18.66 2.20 1.27
CA LEU A 102 -18.54 0.76 1.49
C LEU A 102 -17.27 0.41 2.28
N THR A 103 -16.14 1.07 2.00
CA THR A 103 -14.91 0.92 2.79
C THR A 103 -15.10 1.37 4.23
N ALA A 104 -15.82 2.48 4.45
CA ALA A 104 -16.13 2.96 5.80
C ALA A 104 -17.00 1.96 6.56
N LEU A 105 -18.02 1.39 5.90
CA LEU A 105 -18.85 0.33 6.47
C LEU A 105 -18.01 -0.90 6.83
N PHE A 106 -17.10 -1.32 5.95
CA PHE A 106 -16.19 -2.44 6.22
C PHE A 106 -15.34 -2.19 7.48
N LEU A 107 -14.72 -1.02 7.60
CA LEU A 107 -13.83 -0.67 8.71
C LEU A 107 -14.61 -0.56 10.04
N TYR A 108 -15.68 0.25 10.06
CA TYR A 108 -16.42 0.57 11.29
C TYR A 108 -17.39 -0.52 11.76
N HIS A 109 -17.63 -1.57 10.97
CA HIS A 109 -18.51 -2.68 11.34
C HIS A 109 -17.81 -4.04 11.28
N ASN A 110 -16.48 -4.07 11.31
CA ASN A 110 -15.73 -5.31 11.44
C ASN A 110 -15.84 -5.85 12.87
N HIS A 111 -16.77 -6.79 13.07
CA HIS A 111 -17.02 -7.44 14.34
C HIS A 111 -16.41 -8.84 14.37
N PHE A 112 -15.98 -9.27 15.55
CA PHE A 112 -15.44 -10.59 15.79
C PHE A 112 -15.96 -11.15 17.11
N TYR A 113 -16.08 -12.47 17.18
CA TYR A 113 -16.55 -13.17 18.36
C TYR A 113 -15.36 -13.78 19.11
N TYR A 114 -15.27 -13.50 20.40
CA TYR A 114 -14.24 -14.04 21.28
C TYR A 114 -14.78 -14.16 22.70
N ASN A 115 -14.44 -15.22 23.42
CA ASN A 115 -14.87 -15.46 24.81
C ASN A 115 -16.35 -15.09 25.09
N HIS A 116 -17.26 -15.66 24.30
CA HIS A 116 -18.71 -15.45 24.43
C HIS A 116 -19.21 -14.00 24.27
N LYS A 117 -18.39 -13.11 23.72
CA LYS A 117 -18.70 -11.69 23.51
C LYS A 117 -18.42 -11.29 22.07
N ILE A 118 -19.20 -10.32 21.60
CA ILE A 118 -18.99 -9.68 20.29
C ILE A 118 -18.15 -8.43 20.52
N TYR A 119 -17.04 -8.36 19.82
CA TYR A 119 -16.14 -7.21 19.81
C TYR A 119 -16.13 -6.57 18.43
N ARG A 120 -15.64 -5.33 18.40
CA ARG A 120 -15.40 -4.59 17.17
C ARG A 120 -13.96 -4.11 17.16
N PHE A 121 -13.32 -4.14 16.00
CA PHE A 121 -12.04 -3.46 15.81
C PHE A 121 -12.23 -1.95 15.93
N ALA A 122 -11.60 -1.30 16.91
CA ALA A 122 -11.63 0.16 17.05
C ALA A 122 -10.58 0.86 16.15
N LYS A 123 -9.53 0.13 15.79
CA LYS A 123 -8.44 0.54 14.89
C LYS A 123 -8.01 -0.69 14.09
N GLY A 124 -7.35 -0.44 12.98
CA GLY A 124 -6.84 -1.51 12.14
C GLY A 124 -7.95 -2.43 11.60
N SER A 125 -7.55 -3.60 11.14
CA SER A 125 -8.47 -4.66 10.67
C SER A 125 -7.76 -6.01 10.70
N PRO A 126 -8.50 -7.13 10.76
CA PRO A 126 -7.89 -8.45 10.78
C PRO A 126 -7.12 -8.71 9.48
N THR A 127 -5.86 -9.13 9.61
CA THR A 127 -4.94 -9.40 8.49
C THR A 127 -5.33 -10.63 7.67
N SER A 128 -6.22 -11.46 8.20
CA SER A 128 -6.80 -12.61 7.49
C SER A 128 -7.77 -12.24 6.38
N LEU A 129 -8.25 -10.99 6.34
CA LEU A 129 -9.13 -10.51 5.27
C LEU A 129 -8.29 -9.92 4.14
N SER A 130 -8.57 -10.36 2.91
CA SER A 130 -7.86 -9.94 1.71
C SER A 130 -7.93 -8.42 1.49
N TYR A 131 -9.08 -7.81 1.77
CA TYR A 131 -9.25 -6.37 1.66
C TYR A 131 -8.38 -5.57 2.63
N THR A 132 -8.09 -6.11 3.81
CA THR A 132 -7.17 -5.49 4.77
C THR A 132 -5.78 -5.36 4.15
N GLN A 133 -5.34 -6.33 3.35
CA GLN A 133 -4.06 -6.29 2.64
C GLN A 133 -4.06 -5.24 1.52
N THR A 134 -5.18 -5.10 0.81
CA THR A 134 -5.35 -4.05 -0.21
C THR A 134 -5.31 -2.65 0.42
N LEU A 135 -6.06 -2.42 1.51
CA LEU A 135 -5.99 -1.16 2.26
C LEU A 135 -4.60 -0.88 2.83
N ALA A 136 -3.91 -1.94 3.26
CA ALA A 136 -2.54 -1.84 3.73
C ALA A 136 -1.56 -1.37 2.65
N ASN A 137 -1.65 -1.93 1.43
CA ASN A 137 -0.84 -1.47 0.31
C ASN A 137 -1.14 -0.01 -0.05
N ILE A 138 -2.42 0.40 -0.01
CA ILE A 138 -2.82 1.80 -0.19
C ILE A 138 -2.23 2.71 0.89
N TYR A 139 -2.21 2.25 2.15
CA TYR A 139 -1.58 3.00 3.22
C TYR A 139 -0.08 3.18 3.01
N LEU A 140 0.62 2.09 2.67
CA LEU A 140 2.06 2.11 2.39
C LEU A 140 2.40 2.97 1.17
N TYR A 141 1.50 3.06 0.19
CA TYR A 141 1.67 3.93 -0.97
C TYR A 141 1.81 5.40 -0.61
N GLN A 142 1.14 5.90 0.44
CA GLN A 142 1.33 7.30 0.85
C GLN A 142 2.75 7.56 1.35
N TRP A 143 3.33 6.62 2.11
CA TRP A 143 4.73 6.70 2.50
C TRP A 143 5.63 6.64 1.27
N GLN A 144 5.36 5.69 0.39
CA GLN A 144 6.09 5.52 -0.85
C GLN A 144 6.11 6.79 -1.71
N LYS A 145 4.97 7.48 -1.86
CA LYS A 145 4.83 8.73 -2.62
C LYS A 145 5.77 9.84 -2.11
N LEU A 146 5.97 9.93 -0.79
CA LEU A 146 6.90 10.90 -0.19
C LEU A 146 8.35 10.60 -0.60
N PHE A 147 8.76 9.33 -0.53
CA PHE A 147 10.12 8.92 -0.89
C PHE A 147 10.36 8.96 -2.39
N SER A 148 9.43 8.44 -3.22
CA SER A 148 9.57 8.42 -4.68
C SER A 148 9.75 9.82 -5.25
N ARG A 149 9.10 10.85 -4.69
CA ARG A 149 9.32 12.24 -5.12
C ARG A 149 10.76 12.69 -4.87
N GLN A 150 11.33 12.38 -3.70
CA GLN A 150 12.69 12.78 -3.35
C GLN A 150 13.75 11.99 -4.13
N THR A 151 13.57 10.68 -4.28
CA THR A 151 14.52 9.82 -5.00
C THR A 151 14.47 10.05 -6.50
N SER A 152 13.28 10.31 -7.08
CA SER A 152 13.16 10.67 -8.50
C SER A 152 13.88 11.98 -8.81
N ILE A 153 13.90 12.97 -7.92
CA ILE A 153 14.65 14.21 -8.12
C ILE A 153 16.16 13.93 -8.15
N LYS A 154 16.63 12.98 -7.33
CA LYS A 154 18.05 12.63 -7.24
C LYS A 154 18.49 11.52 -8.20
N ASN A 155 17.57 10.99 -9.00
CA ASN A 155 17.79 9.78 -9.81
C ASN A 155 18.34 8.61 -8.98
N GLU A 156 17.88 8.45 -7.74
CA GLU A 156 18.27 7.34 -6.86
C GLU A 156 17.35 6.14 -7.07
N PHE A 157 17.88 4.94 -6.84
CA PHE A 157 17.09 3.72 -6.86
C PHE A 157 16.11 3.72 -5.69
N PHE A 158 14.86 3.34 -5.95
CA PHE A 158 13.82 3.25 -4.94
C PHE A 158 12.79 2.19 -5.29
N GLY A 159 12.31 1.48 -4.27
CA GLY A 159 11.07 0.71 -4.38
C GLY A 159 10.69 0.03 -3.08
N ARG A 160 9.62 -0.77 -3.11
CA ARG A 160 9.04 -1.40 -1.94
C ARG A 160 8.80 -2.89 -2.16
N CYS A 161 9.23 -3.73 -1.23
CA CYS A 161 8.78 -5.13 -1.14
C CYS A 161 7.93 -5.28 0.12
N GLN A 162 6.64 -5.63 -0.03
CA GLN A 162 5.71 -5.74 1.10
C GLN A 162 5.71 -4.48 1.97
N ASN A 163 6.14 -4.58 3.23
CA ASN A 163 6.23 -3.47 4.19
C ASN A 163 7.64 -2.87 4.32
N GLN A 164 8.57 -3.26 3.46
CA GLN A 164 9.94 -2.78 3.44
C GLN A 164 10.18 -1.86 2.24
N LEU A 165 10.66 -0.65 2.51
CA LEU A 165 11.15 0.29 1.52
C LEU A 165 12.65 0.11 1.34
N PHE A 166 13.14 0.19 0.11
CA PHE A 166 14.55 0.13 -0.26
C PHE A 166 14.90 1.35 -1.07
N PHE A 167 16.06 1.94 -0.80
CA PHE A 167 16.58 3.04 -1.60
C PHE A 167 18.09 3.16 -1.55
N THR A 168 18.64 3.82 -2.57
CA THR A 168 20.04 4.25 -2.58
C THR A 168 20.14 5.73 -2.22
N TRP A 169 21.30 6.10 -1.71
CA TRP A 169 21.66 7.49 -1.49
C TRP A 169 23.14 7.69 -1.77
N ASN A 170 23.47 8.52 -2.75
CA ASN A 170 24.83 8.96 -2.97
C ASN A 170 25.14 10.15 -2.05
N GLU A 171 26.16 10.00 -1.20
CA GLU A 171 26.71 11.16 -0.49
C GLU A 171 27.40 12.10 -1.49
N THR A 172 27.11 13.39 -1.37
CA THR A 172 27.86 14.44 -2.06
C THR A 172 29.19 14.60 -1.34
N GLU A 173 30.29 14.36 -2.05
CA GLU A 173 31.65 14.71 -1.60
C GLU A 173 31.78 16.20 -1.27
#